data_AF-A0A1Y1JSZ6-F1
#
_entry.id   AF-A0A1Y1JSZ6-F1
#
_cell.length_a   1.000
_cell.length_b   1.000
_cell.length_c   1.000
_cell.angle_alpha   90.00
_cell.angle_beta   90.00
_cell.angle_gamma   90.00
#
_symmetry.space_group_name_H-M   'P 1'
#
loop_
_entity.id
_entity.type
_entity.pdbx_description
1 polymer ?
#
loop_
_entity_poly.entity_id
_entity_poly.type
_entity_poly.pdbx_seq_one_letter_code
_entity_poly.pdbx_strand_id
1 'polypeptide(L)'
;MHIRMDDSVDDNENFVFSGIFPVCLEDIKMVIRNIDYSPLYYTYQNNCNHYGIKLAIDNPKFLTYCMHLSFYLDHIKKESSDNKEASCKYFNYILKYFVRDINPSCKVERECYNRMINAKYANIEGMSDICLQYVINFNDDTFQKFDNLYNLYNTLINNGDTCLSNSTCFNKYTEVSSSCQDGKKGNFCKVLQSFKELYINDGENEQKEDSEIMYTSTGTYIRMIFLSLSFSTFVISLIVFILYKYTPSSSYLKPMIMKLKRIFNKKNDEYLTLLDPFEYTYKNSIDQDYRIEYSSVYNT
;
A
#
# COMPACT_ATOMS: atom_id res chain seq x y z
N MET A 1 47.34 16.16 6.16
CA MET A 1 46.59 15.14 5.40
C MET A 1 45.14 15.26 5.84
N HIS A 2 44.33 16.01 5.10
CA HIS A 2 42.90 16.16 5.36
C HIS A 2 42.19 14.86 4.97
N ILE A 3 41.54 14.22 5.93
CA ILE A 3 40.55 13.18 5.65
C ILE A 3 39.22 13.92 5.47
N ARG A 4 38.65 13.85 4.27
CA ARG A 4 37.30 14.29 3.96
C ARG A 4 36.33 13.48 4.82
N MET A 5 35.51 14.17 5.62
CA MET A 5 34.29 13.61 6.14
C MET A 5 33.35 13.37 4.95
N ASP A 6 32.81 12.16 4.93
CA ASP A 6 31.85 11.66 3.97
C ASP A 6 30.53 12.42 4.16
N ASP A 7 30.15 13.25 3.19
CA ASP A 7 28.82 13.87 3.12
C ASP A 7 27.82 12.77 2.74
N SER A 8 27.43 11.93 3.71
CA SER A 8 26.28 11.05 3.53
C SER A 8 25.03 11.94 3.54
N VAL A 9 24.54 12.29 2.35
CA VAL A 9 23.22 12.91 2.15
C VAL A 9 22.20 12.07 2.92
N ASP A 10 21.42 12.69 3.81
CA ASP A 10 20.34 11.98 4.51
C ASP A 10 19.28 11.58 3.48
N ASP A 11 19.25 10.28 3.15
CA ASP A 11 18.31 9.68 2.21
C ASP A 11 16.83 9.99 2.57
N ASN A 12 16.56 10.33 3.84
CA ASN A 12 15.22 10.70 4.31
C ASN A 12 14.83 12.14 3.96
N GLU A 13 15.74 13.12 4.06
CA GLU A 13 15.44 14.54 3.80
C GLU A 13 15.00 14.78 2.35
N ASN A 14 15.55 14.00 1.41
CA ASN A 14 15.26 14.10 -0.02
C ASN A 14 14.39 12.96 -0.55
N PHE A 15 13.67 12.24 0.32
CA PHE A 15 12.86 11.10 -0.10
C PHE A 15 11.87 11.48 -1.21
N VAL A 16 11.82 10.67 -2.27
CA VAL A 16 10.98 10.91 -3.45
C VAL A 16 9.70 10.08 -3.34
N PHE A 17 8.57 10.75 -3.08
CA PHE A 17 7.25 10.14 -2.94
C PHE A 17 6.48 9.99 -4.26
N SER A 18 6.92 10.67 -5.34
CA SER A 18 6.23 10.68 -6.63
C SER A 18 6.18 9.29 -7.25
N GLY A 19 5.05 8.94 -7.86
CA GLY A 19 4.84 7.65 -8.54
C GLY A 19 4.44 6.50 -7.63
N ILE A 20 4.46 6.69 -6.30
CA ILE A 20 4.05 5.63 -5.36
C ILE A 20 2.52 5.50 -5.27
N PHE A 21 1.83 6.61 -5.02
CA PHE A 21 0.37 6.61 -4.87
C PHE A 21 -0.33 7.10 -6.14
N PRO A 22 -1.55 6.62 -6.44
CA PRO A 22 -2.31 5.59 -5.70
C PRO A 22 -1.91 4.15 -6.05
N VAL A 23 -1.12 3.95 -7.11
CA VAL A 23 -0.90 2.65 -7.76
C VAL A 23 -0.42 1.58 -6.77
N CYS A 24 0.65 1.83 -6.02
CA CYS A 24 1.20 0.81 -5.10
C CYS A 24 0.23 0.44 -3.96
N LEU A 25 -0.65 1.37 -3.55
CA LEU A 25 -1.70 1.12 -2.57
C LEU A 25 -2.80 0.20 -3.14
N GLU A 26 -3.18 0.41 -4.39
CA GLU A 26 -4.16 -0.44 -5.08
C GLU A 26 -3.60 -1.83 -5.33
N ASP A 27 -2.33 -1.91 -5.76
CA ASP A 27 -1.61 -3.16 -5.99
C ASP A 27 -1.57 -4.01 -4.72
N ILE A 28 -1.16 -3.44 -3.57
CA ILE A 28 -1.14 -4.20 -2.32
C ILE A 28 -2.54 -4.65 -1.91
N LYS A 29 -3.56 -3.80 -2.07
CA LYS A 29 -4.96 -4.14 -1.73
C LYS A 29 -5.45 -5.29 -2.60
N MET A 30 -5.14 -5.25 -3.90
CA MET A 30 -5.45 -6.33 -4.82
C MET A 30 -4.74 -7.62 -4.42
N VAL A 31 -3.44 -7.55 -4.12
CA VAL A 31 -2.64 -8.71 -3.68
C VAL A 31 -3.24 -9.33 -2.42
N ILE A 32 -3.48 -8.53 -1.38
CA ILE A 32 -4.02 -8.99 -0.08
C ILE A 32 -5.38 -9.67 -0.25
N ARG A 33 -6.29 -9.08 -1.04
CA ARG A 33 -7.62 -9.65 -1.31
C ARG A 33 -7.56 -11.04 -1.96
N ASN A 34 -6.46 -11.38 -2.61
CA ASN A 34 -6.29 -12.62 -3.37
C ASN A 34 -5.37 -13.65 -2.71
N ILE A 35 -4.81 -13.36 -1.53
CA ILE A 35 -3.85 -14.25 -0.84
C ILE A 35 -4.42 -15.66 -0.64
N ASP A 36 -5.63 -15.77 -0.10
CA ASP A 36 -6.29 -17.05 0.22
C ASP A 36 -6.53 -17.95 -1.01
N TYR A 37 -6.56 -17.36 -2.21
CA TYR A 37 -6.80 -18.07 -3.46
C TYR A 37 -5.51 -18.41 -4.20
N SER A 38 -4.37 -17.95 -3.71
CA SER A 38 -3.10 -18.15 -4.38
C SER A 38 -2.59 -19.58 -4.20
N PRO A 39 -2.08 -20.23 -5.26
CA PRO A 39 -1.41 -21.52 -5.14
C PRO A 39 -0.14 -21.45 -4.26
N LEU A 40 0.39 -20.25 -4.02
CA LEU A 40 1.57 -20.04 -3.17
C LEU A 40 1.23 -19.86 -1.67
N TYR A 41 -0.06 -19.85 -1.29
CA TYR A 41 -0.50 -19.59 0.08
C TYR A 41 0.24 -20.44 1.13
N TYR A 42 0.19 -21.77 1.00
CA TYR A 42 0.85 -22.68 1.95
C TYR A 42 2.36 -22.58 1.91
N THR A 43 2.93 -22.26 0.74
CA THR A 43 4.38 -22.07 0.59
C THR A 43 4.83 -20.87 1.42
N TYR A 44 4.19 -19.70 1.23
CA TYR A 44 4.54 -18.52 2.01
C TYR A 44 4.17 -18.66 3.48
N GLN A 45 3.07 -19.34 3.81
CA GLN A 45 2.70 -19.59 5.21
C GLN A 45 3.80 -20.39 5.93
N ASN A 46 4.29 -21.47 5.31
CA ASN A 46 5.37 -22.29 5.86
C ASN A 46 6.68 -21.51 5.97
N ASN A 47 7.02 -20.75 4.92
CA ASN A 47 8.21 -19.90 4.92
C ASN A 47 8.14 -18.86 6.05
N CYS A 48 7.00 -18.19 6.22
CA CYS A 48 6.78 -17.23 7.28
C CYS A 48 6.91 -17.88 8.66
N ASN A 49 6.26 -19.02 8.91
CA ASN A 49 6.45 -19.73 10.19
C ASN A 49 7.93 -20.01 10.48
N HIS A 50 8.71 -20.39 9.47
CA HIS A 50 10.15 -20.58 9.61
C HIS A 50 10.89 -19.28 9.93
N TYR A 51 10.56 -18.18 9.24
CA TYR A 51 11.16 -16.87 9.48
C TYR A 51 10.88 -16.40 10.92
N GLY A 52 9.65 -16.59 11.40
CA GLY A 52 9.26 -16.26 12.78
C GLY A 52 10.12 -16.98 13.81
N ILE A 53 10.33 -18.29 13.65
CA ILE A 53 11.23 -19.08 14.51
C ILE A 53 12.67 -18.53 14.43
N LYS A 54 13.20 -18.31 13.23
CA LYS A 54 14.59 -17.85 13.04
C LYS A 54 14.84 -16.46 13.62
N LEU A 55 13.84 -15.59 13.59
CA LEU A 55 13.90 -14.23 14.13
C LEU A 55 13.53 -14.14 15.61
N ALA A 56 13.16 -15.28 16.23
CA ALA A 56 12.63 -15.36 17.59
C ALA A 56 11.41 -14.44 17.80
N ILE A 57 10.48 -14.47 16.84
CA ILE A 57 9.25 -13.69 16.88
C ILE A 57 8.09 -14.59 17.29
N ASP A 58 7.58 -14.35 18.50
CA ASP A 58 6.39 -14.99 19.06
C ASP A 58 5.21 -14.01 19.08
N ASN A 59 4.90 -13.44 17.91
CA ASN A 59 3.78 -12.52 17.73
C ASN A 59 2.86 -13.08 16.64
N PRO A 60 1.58 -13.39 16.93
CA PRO A 60 0.68 -13.99 15.95
C PRO A 60 0.43 -13.08 14.73
N LYS A 61 0.55 -11.75 14.89
CA LYS A 61 0.44 -10.81 13.76
C LYS A 61 1.58 -10.97 12.75
N PHE A 62 2.73 -11.52 13.17
CA PHE A 62 3.90 -11.73 12.32
C PHE A 62 3.53 -12.50 11.05
N LEU A 63 2.74 -13.57 11.18
CA LEU A 63 2.37 -14.41 10.04
C LEU A 63 1.64 -13.57 8.97
N THR A 64 0.70 -12.72 9.39
CA THR A 64 -0.04 -11.83 8.49
C THR A 64 0.89 -10.85 7.78
N TYR A 65 1.74 -10.11 8.52
CA TYR A 65 2.68 -9.18 7.90
C TYR A 65 3.64 -9.89 6.94
N CYS A 66 4.20 -11.01 7.35
CA CYS A 66 5.12 -11.78 6.53
C CYS A 66 4.46 -12.28 5.25
N MET A 67 3.21 -12.73 5.31
CA MET A 67 2.44 -13.13 4.14
C MET A 67 2.23 -11.94 3.19
N HIS A 68 1.78 -10.80 3.70
CA HIS A 68 1.56 -9.59 2.89
C HIS A 68 2.86 -9.14 2.20
N LEU A 69 3.96 -9.07 2.94
CA LEU A 69 5.29 -8.73 2.41
C LEU A 69 5.75 -9.72 1.33
N SER A 70 5.61 -11.03 1.59
CA SER A 70 6.04 -12.08 0.65
C SER A 70 5.26 -12.03 -0.67
N PHE A 71 3.93 -11.91 -0.59
CA PHE A 71 3.08 -11.82 -1.76
C PHE A 71 3.28 -10.53 -2.55
N TYR A 72 3.51 -9.41 -1.87
CA TYR A 72 3.77 -8.15 -2.56
C TYR A 72 5.11 -8.17 -3.30
N LEU A 73 6.16 -8.75 -2.70
CA LEU A 73 7.43 -8.92 -3.40
C LEU A 73 7.33 -9.84 -4.62
N ASP A 74 6.50 -10.89 -4.55
CA ASP A 74 6.23 -11.77 -5.69
C ASP A 74 5.46 -11.03 -6.80
N HIS A 75 4.51 -10.19 -6.43
CA HIS A 75 3.82 -9.30 -7.36
C HIS A 75 4.80 -8.33 -8.04
N ILE A 76 5.64 -7.62 -7.27
CA ILE A 76 6.68 -6.71 -7.79
C ILE A 76 7.65 -7.45 -8.73
N LYS A 77 8.00 -8.70 -8.40
CA LYS A 77 8.90 -9.51 -9.23
C LYS A 77 8.27 -9.92 -10.57
N LYS A 78 6.95 -10.15 -10.58
CA LYS A 78 6.20 -10.57 -11.78
C LYS A 78 5.84 -9.40 -12.68
N GLU A 79 5.60 -8.23 -12.12
CA GLU A 79 5.35 -7.03 -12.91
C GLU A 79 6.63 -6.56 -13.60
N SER A 80 6.61 -6.52 -14.94
CA SER A 80 7.78 -6.17 -15.76
C SER A 80 7.98 -4.66 -15.94
N SER A 81 7.50 -3.82 -15.02
CA SER A 81 7.31 -2.39 -15.29
C SER A 81 8.33 -1.46 -14.64
N ASP A 82 8.47 -0.27 -15.24
CA ASP A 82 9.29 0.88 -14.79
C ASP A 82 8.95 1.38 -13.38
N ASN A 83 7.90 0.83 -12.73
CA ASN A 83 7.44 1.25 -11.40
C ASN A 83 8.04 0.46 -10.23
N LYS A 84 9.00 -0.45 -10.50
CA LYS A 84 9.63 -1.30 -9.48
C LYS A 84 10.17 -0.53 -8.28
N GLU A 85 10.85 0.59 -8.52
CA GLU A 85 11.39 1.43 -7.45
C GLU A 85 10.29 1.98 -6.54
N ALA A 86 9.20 2.50 -7.11
CA ALA A 86 8.09 3.04 -6.32
C ALA A 86 7.41 1.95 -5.49
N SER A 87 7.17 0.77 -6.07
CA SER A 87 6.61 -0.37 -5.34
C SER A 87 7.54 -0.87 -4.23
N CYS A 88 8.86 -0.85 -4.45
CA CYS A 88 9.83 -1.20 -3.41
C CYS A 88 9.93 -0.13 -2.30
N LYS A 89 9.77 1.15 -2.62
CA LYS A 89 9.63 2.22 -1.62
C LYS A 89 8.36 2.05 -0.79
N TYR A 90 7.25 1.68 -1.43
CA TYR A 90 6.03 1.34 -0.71
C TYR A 90 6.15 0.07 0.14
N PHE A 91 6.88 -0.94 -0.34
CA PHE A 91 7.26 -2.10 0.46
C PHE A 91 8.06 -1.69 1.71
N ASN A 92 9.02 -0.77 1.59
CA ASN A 92 9.77 -0.24 2.72
C ASN A 92 8.86 0.41 3.78
N TYR A 93 7.82 1.11 3.33
CA TYR A 93 6.79 1.67 4.21
C TYR A 93 6.03 0.59 4.99
N ILE A 94 5.56 -0.47 4.33
CA ILE A 94 4.91 -1.61 5.01
C ILE A 94 5.89 -2.30 5.97
N LEU A 95 7.16 -2.41 5.57
CA LEU A 95 8.22 -3.00 6.39
C LEU A 95 8.50 -2.17 7.65
N LYS A 96 8.41 -0.83 7.59
CA LYS A 96 8.53 0.03 8.78
C LYS A 96 7.39 -0.21 9.77
N TYR A 97 6.16 -0.38 9.29
CA TYR A 97 5.03 -0.82 10.12
C TYR A 97 5.31 -2.16 10.80
N PHE A 98 5.77 -3.14 10.03
CA PHE A 98 6.16 -4.44 10.55
C PHE A 98 7.18 -4.30 11.69
N VAL A 99 8.25 -3.52 11.49
CA VAL A 99 9.28 -3.34 12.52
C VAL A 99 8.71 -2.67 13.78
N ARG A 100 7.83 -1.68 13.64
CA ARG A 100 7.22 -0.97 14.79
C ARG A 100 6.20 -1.83 15.55
N ASP A 101 5.25 -2.48 14.86
CA ASP A 101 4.15 -3.23 15.48
C ASP A 101 4.60 -4.60 16.00
N ILE A 102 5.49 -5.28 15.28
CA ILE A 102 6.02 -6.59 15.72
C ILE A 102 7.18 -6.43 16.71
N ASN A 103 7.96 -5.35 16.60
CA ASN A 103 9.17 -5.09 17.38
C ASN A 103 10.13 -6.30 17.44
N PRO A 104 10.57 -6.82 16.27
CA PRO A 104 11.44 -7.98 16.22
C PRO A 104 12.83 -7.70 16.83
N SER A 105 13.66 -8.75 16.88
CA SER A 105 15.04 -8.65 17.37
C SER A 105 15.94 -7.77 16.49
N CYS A 106 15.65 -7.71 15.18
CA CYS A 106 16.21 -6.71 14.27
C CYS A 106 15.49 -5.37 14.49
N LYS A 107 16.23 -4.28 14.69
CA LYS A 107 15.62 -3.00 15.13
C LYS A 107 15.33 -2.01 14.02
N VAL A 108 15.86 -2.26 12.83
CA VAL A 108 15.70 -1.39 11.67
C VAL A 108 15.29 -2.21 10.44
N GLU A 109 14.58 -1.54 9.53
CA GLU A 109 13.92 -2.11 8.35
C GLU A 109 14.89 -2.93 7.51
N ARG A 110 16.01 -2.32 7.12
CA ARG A 110 17.01 -2.96 6.26
C ARG A 110 17.62 -4.20 6.91
N GLU A 111 17.83 -4.18 8.21
CA GLU A 111 18.35 -5.33 8.95
C GLU A 111 17.32 -6.46 8.96
N CYS A 112 16.06 -6.15 9.29
CA CYS A 112 15.00 -7.15 9.32
C CYS A 112 14.79 -7.81 7.96
N TYR A 113 14.73 -7.01 6.90
CA TYR A 113 14.56 -7.55 5.56
C TYR A 113 15.73 -8.43 5.14
N ASN A 114 16.97 -8.02 5.40
CA ASN A 114 18.14 -8.86 5.16
C ASN A 114 18.08 -10.19 5.91
N ARG A 115 17.63 -10.20 7.17
CA ARG A 115 17.48 -11.47 7.91
C ARG A 115 16.41 -12.37 7.29
N MET A 116 15.29 -11.82 6.83
CA MET A 116 14.23 -12.56 6.12
C MET A 116 14.71 -13.12 4.77
N ILE A 117 15.49 -12.35 3.99
CA ILE A 117 16.13 -12.81 2.75
C ILE A 117 17.10 -13.97 3.03
N ASN A 118 17.86 -13.88 4.12
CA ASN A 118 18.84 -14.89 4.50
C ASN A 118 18.26 -16.02 5.35
N ALA A 119 16.94 -16.08 5.53
CA ALA A 119 16.24 -17.11 6.28
C ALA A 119 16.05 -18.43 5.50
N LYS A 120 17.06 -18.82 4.72
CA LYS A 120 17.07 -20.07 3.96
C LYS A 120 17.20 -21.27 4.91
N TYR A 121 16.41 -22.32 4.66
CA TYR A 121 16.48 -23.56 5.42
C TYR A 121 15.97 -24.76 4.62
N ALA A 122 16.80 -25.80 4.47
CA ALA A 122 16.49 -26.96 3.64
C ALA A 122 16.01 -26.53 2.23
N ASN A 123 14.76 -26.85 1.88
CA ASN A 123 14.14 -26.50 0.59
C ASN A 123 13.33 -25.19 0.64
N ILE A 124 13.42 -24.43 1.72
CA ILE A 124 12.75 -23.14 1.90
C ILE A 124 13.68 -22.03 1.42
N GLU A 125 13.27 -21.34 0.36
CA GLU A 125 13.90 -20.10 -0.06
C GLU A 125 13.62 -18.98 0.94
N GLY A 126 14.58 -18.07 1.06
CA GLY A 126 14.37 -16.83 1.80
C GLY A 126 13.42 -15.89 1.05
N MET A 127 13.04 -14.81 1.72
CA MET A 127 12.21 -13.79 1.10
C MET A 127 12.94 -13.21 -0.14
N SER A 128 12.18 -12.89 -1.19
CA SER A 128 12.73 -12.27 -2.40
C SER A 128 13.51 -11.01 -2.06
N ASP A 129 14.71 -10.84 -2.63
CA ASP A 129 15.60 -9.70 -2.43
C ASP A 129 15.35 -8.56 -3.43
N ILE A 130 14.28 -8.67 -4.22
CA ILE A 130 13.97 -7.78 -5.34
C ILE A 130 13.94 -6.29 -4.99
N CYS A 131 13.66 -5.96 -3.72
CA CYS A 131 13.59 -4.60 -3.20
C CYS A 131 14.79 -4.17 -2.34
N LEU A 132 15.80 -5.04 -2.14
CA LEU A 132 16.86 -4.83 -1.15
C LEU A 132 17.61 -3.51 -1.31
N GLN A 133 17.85 -3.08 -2.55
CA GLN A 133 18.56 -1.82 -2.84
C GLN A 133 17.74 -0.56 -2.58
N TYR A 134 16.42 -0.67 -2.47
CA TYR A 134 15.50 0.46 -2.27
C TYR A 134 15.05 0.61 -0.81
N VAL A 135 15.41 -0.34 0.05
CA VAL A 135 15.05 -0.29 1.47
C VAL A 135 16.07 0.57 2.23
N ILE A 136 15.58 1.69 2.74
CA ILE A 136 16.26 2.57 3.68
C ILE A 136 15.60 2.46 5.06
N ASN A 137 16.26 3.01 6.08
CA ASN A 137 15.68 3.11 7.41
C ASN A 137 14.95 4.46 7.48
N PHE A 138 13.62 4.42 7.57
CA PHE A 138 12.84 5.65 7.66
C PHE A 138 13.07 6.33 9.01
N ASN A 139 13.33 7.63 8.97
CA ASN A 139 13.12 8.47 10.14
C ASN A 139 11.60 8.67 10.36
N ASP A 140 11.26 9.23 11.51
CA ASP A 140 9.84 9.36 11.90
C ASP A 140 9.09 10.36 11.00
N ASP A 141 9.76 11.38 10.46
CA ASP A 141 9.17 12.38 9.56
C ASP A 141 8.82 11.78 8.18
N THR A 142 9.74 11.04 7.55
CA THR A 142 9.49 10.36 6.27
C THR A 142 8.37 9.33 6.41
N PHE A 143 8.35 8.59 7.52
CA PHE A 143 7.28 7.64 7.79
C PHE A 143 5.93 8.34 7.99
N GLN A 144 5.88 9.43 8.76
CA GLN A 144 4.65 10.20 8.97
C GLN A 144 4.10 10.79 7.66
N LYS A 145 4.97 11.25 6.77
CA LYS A 145 4.57 11.71 5.43
C LYS A 145 3.94 10.59 4.60
N PHE A 146 4.50 9.38 4.65
CA PHE A 146 3.87 8.21 4.03
C PHE A 146 2.50 7.90 4.64
N ASP A 147 2.38 7.92 5.96
CA ASP A 147 1.10 7.69 6.65
C ASP A 147 0.05 8.69 6.18
N ASN A 148 0.42 9.97 6.12
CA ASN A 148 -0.48 11.03 5.66
C ASN A 148 -0.97 10.78 4.23
N LEU A 149 -0.07 10.38 3.31
CA LEU A 149 -0.45 10.03 1.94
C LEU A 149 -1.32 8.78 1.90
N TYR A 150 -0.95 7.71 2.61
CA TYR A 150 -1.72 6.47 2.68
C TYR A 150 -3.15 6.76 3.10
N ASN A 151 -3.34 7.53 4.18
CA ASN A 151 -4.67 7.84 4.69
C ASN A 151 -5.49 8.72 3.75
N LEU A 152 -4.84 9.70 3.11
CA LEU A 152 -5.49 10.56 2.14
C LEU A 152 -5.98 9.75 0.92
N TYR A 153 -5.10 8.97 0.30
CA TYR A 153 -5.44 8.15 -0.86
C TYR A 153 -6.41 7.02 -0.52
N ASN A 154 -6.30 6.41 0.67
CA ASN A 154 -7.27 5.42 1.12
C ASN A 154 -8.67 6.05 1.28
N THR A 155 -8.74 7.27 1.81
CA THR A 155 -10.00 8.03 1.93
C THR A 155 -10.58 8.38 0.56
N LEU A 156 -9.73 8.77 -0.40
CA LEU A 156 -10.13 9.01 -1.79
C LEU A 156 -10.76 7.76 -2.42
N ILE A 157 -10.06 6.62 -2.37
CA ILE A 157 -10.51 5.34 -2.95
C ILE A 157 -11.87 4.92 -2.35
N ASN A 158 -12.07 5.13 -1.05
CA ASN A 158 -13.31 4.77 -0.39
C ASN A 158 -14.49 5.71 -0.75
N ASN A 159 -14.22 6.92 -1.25
CA ASN A 159 -15.23 7.94 -1.56
C ASN A 159 -15.57 8.06 -3.07
N GLY A 160 -14.98 7.24 -3.95
CA GLY A 160 -15.33 7.21 -5.37
C GLY A 160 -14.50 8.14 -6.25
N ASP A 161 -13.18 8.12 -6.06
CA ASP A 161 -12.14 8.70 -6.93
C ASP A 161 -12.17 10.23 -7.12
N THR A 162 -13.08 10.93 -6.45
CA THR A 162 -13.14 12.39 -6.42
C THR A 162 -13.34 12.91 -5.00
N CYS A 163 -12.78 14.08 -4.74
CA CYS A 163 -12.66 14.69 -3.43
C CYS A 163 -13.43 16.03 -3.47
N LEU A 164 -14.70 16.01 -3.05
CA LEU A 164 -15.54 17.22 -3.03
C LEU A 164 -15.09 18.19 -1.92
N SER A 165 -15.16 19.50 -2.14
CA SER A 165 -14.65 20.52 -1.20
C SER A 165 -15.31 20.50 0.20
N ASN A 166 -16.46 19.86 0.36
CA ASN A 166 -17.14 19.68 1.65
C ASN A 166 -17.07 18.23 2.18
N SER A 167 -16.16 17.41 1.64
CA SER A 167 -16.03 15.99 2.00
C SER A 167 -14.98 15.73 3.09
N THR A 168 -15.07 14.57 3.72
CA THR A 168 -14.02 14.06 4.63
C THR A 168 -12.66 13.93 3.93
N CYS A 169 -12.65 13.59 2.64
CA CYS A 169 -11.45 13.54 1.81
C CYS A 169 -10.79 14.92 1.73
N PHE A 170 -11.57 15.97 1.44
CA PHE A 170 -11.03 17.33 1.33
C PHE A 170 -10.51 17.84 2.68
N ASN A 171 -11.23 17.58 3.77
CA ASN A 171 -10.76 17.93 5.12
C ASN A 171 -9.42 17.22 5.45
N LYS A 172 -9.25 15.97 5.02
CA LYS A 172 -7.98 15.26 5.22
C LYS A 172 -6.87 15.86 4.36
N TYR A 173 -7.18 16.22 3.12
CA TYR A 173 -6.24 16.91 2.24
C TYR A 173 -5.77 18.24 2.85
N THR A 174 -6.68 19.08 3.36
CA THR A 174 -6.33 20.39 3.92
C THR A 174 -5.48 20.26 5.19
N GLU A 175 -5.82 19.31 6.07
CA GLU A 175 -5.01 18.96 7.25
C GLU A 175 -3.58 18.59 6.84
N VAL A 176 -3.43 17.63 5.93
CA VAL A 176 -2.12 17.13 5.50
C VAL A 176 -1.32 18.21 4.77
N SER A 177 -1.99 19.02 3.94
CA SER A 177 -1.36 20.09 3.14
C SER A 177 -0.96 21.31 3.95
N SER A 178 -1.47 21.50 5.17
CA SER A 178 -1.08 22.59 6.06
C SER A 178 0.43 22.59 6.39
N SER A 179 1.06 21.42 6.31
CA SER A 179 2.51 21.24 6.48
C SER A 179 3.35 21.79 5.30
N CYS A 180 2.72 22.10 4.17
CA CYS A 180 3.33 22.67 2.98
C CYS A 180 3.17 24.19 2.95
N GLN A 181 4.03 24.92 3.67
CA GLN A 181 4.04 26.39 3.65
C GLN A 181 4.69 26.97 2.38
N ASP A 182 4.20 28.15 1.98
CA ASP A 182 4.53 28.98 0.80
C ASP A 182 6.04 29.06 0.46
N GLY A 183 6.57 28.03 -0.20
CA GLY A 183 7.94 27.99 -0.71
C GLY A 183 8.69 26.67 -0.52
N LYS A 184 8.22 25.75 0.33
CA LYS A 184 8.85 24.43 0.49
C LYS A 184 8.40 23.49 -0.64
N LYS A 185 9.14 23.52 -1.76
CA LYS A 185 9.01 22.62 -2.93
C LYS A 185 9.48 21.17 -2.65
N GLY A 186 9.26 20.66 -1.44
CA GLY A 186 9.65 19.30 -1.06
C GLY A 186 8.88 18.26 -1.88
N ASN A 187 9.47 17.08 -2.10
CA ASN A 187 8.85 16.02 -2.89
C ASN A 187 7.47 15.60 -2.39
N PHE A 188 7.26 15.64 -1.06
CA PHE A 188 5.96 15.40 -0.44
C PHE A 188 4.89 16.42 -0.88
N CYS A 189 5.20 17.72 -0.82
CA CYS A 189 4.26 18.78 -1.21
C CYS A 189 3.93 18.74 -2.71
N LYS A 190 4.87 18.31 -3.56
CA LYS A 190 4.60 18.07 -4.99
C LYS A 190 3.53 16.99 -5.19
N VAL A 191 3.56 15.91 -4.42
CA VAL A 191 2.54 14.86 -4.49
C VAL A 191 1.17 15.40 -4.06
N LEU A 192 1.10 16.21 -3.00
CA LEU A 192 -0.14 16.83 -2.56
C LEU A 192 -0.69 17.83 -3.59
N GLN A 193 0.18 18.59 -4.25
CA GLN A 193 -0.24 19.46 -5.35
C GLN A 193 -0.86 18.65 -6.49
N SER A 194 -0.21 17.57 -6.93
CA SER A 194 -0.77 16.67 -7.94
C SER A 194 -2.08 16.03 -7.48
N PHE A 195 -2.21 15.70 -6.19
CA PHE A 195 -3.47 15.21 -5.63
C PHE A 195 -4.59 16.25 -5.78
N LYS A 196 -4.33 17.51 -5.45
CA LYS A 196 -5.30 18.61 -5.61
C LYS A 196 -5.75 18.71 -7.07
N GLU A 197 -4.80 18.82 -7.98
CA GLU A 197 -5.07 19.02 -9.42
C GLU A 197 -5.88 17.86 -10.04
N LEU A 198 -5.69 16.63 -9.57
CA LEU A 198 -6.32 15.45 -10.14
C LEU A 198 -7.66 15.09 -9.50
N TYR A 199 -7.79 15.28 -8.19
CA TYR A 199 -8.87 14.68 -7.43
C TYR A 199 -9.80 15.68 -6.75
N ILE A 200 -9.37 16.93 -6.57
CA ILE A 200 -10.21 17.93 -5.93
C ILE A 200 -11.04 18.64 -6.99
N ASN A 201 -12.36 18.46 -6.90
CA ASN A 201 -13.32 19.20 -7.71
C ASN A 201 -13.65 20.51 -7.01
N ASP A 202 -12.81 21.51 -7.25
CA ASP A 202 -13.14 22.89 -6.94
C ASP A 202 -14.25 23.28 -7.92
N GLY A 203 -15.45 23.60 -7.44
CA GLY A 203 -16.62 23.91 -8.28
C GLY A 203 -16.49 25.17 -9.15
N GLU A 204 -15.26 25.65 -9.39
CA GLU A 204 -14.94 26.83 -10.17
C GLU A 204 -14.11 26.42 -11.40
N ASN A 205 -14.69 26.68 -12.57
CA ASN A 205 -13.95 26.66 -13.83
C ASN A 205 -12.90 27.77 -13.80
N GLU A 206 -11.69 27.48 -13.33
CA GLU A 206 -10.54 28.35 -13.62
C GLU A 206 -9.76 27.80 -14.81
N GLN A 207 -9.55 28.68 -15.78
CA GLN A 207 -8.77 28.44 -16.99
C GLN A 207 -7.42 27.83 -16.63
N LYS A 208 -7.17 26.63 -17.16
CA LYS A 208 -5.86 25.99 -17.13
C LYS A 208 -4.85 26.90 -17.83
N GLU A 209 -4.07 27.61 -17.03
CA GLU A 209 -2.89 28.30 -17.53
C GLU A 209 -1.82 27.24 -17.86
N ASP A 210 -1.27 27.38 -19.06
CA ASP A 210 -0.46 26.39 -19.75
C ASP A 210 0.90 26.25 -19.05
N SER A 211 0.98 25.42 -18.01
CA SER A 211 2.26 24.99 -17.45
C SER A 211 2.77 23.80 -18.26
N GLU A 212 3.73 24.07 -19.13
CA GLU A 212 4.53 23.16 -19.96
C GLU A 212 4.66 21.74 -19.34
N ILE A 213 3.78 20.84 -19.80
CA ILE A 213 3.64 19.46 -19.31
C ILE A 213 4.77 18.60 -19.91
N MET A 214 5.70 18.15 -19.06
CA MET A 214 6.48 16.95 -19.33
C MET A 214 6.00 15.79 -18.45
N TYR A 215 4.82 15.23 -18.75
CA TYR A 215 4.40 13.88 -18.31
C TYR A 215 3.43 13.24 -19.33
N THR A 216 3.87 13.10 -20.57
CA THR A 216 3.20 12.27 -21.58
C THR A 216 3.57 10.79 -21.37
N SER A 217 2.84 10.07 -20.51
CA SER A 217 2.83 8.60 -20.50
C SER A 217 1.57 8.03 -19.86
N THR A 218 1.12 8.60 -18.74
CA THR A 218 0.07 8.01 -17.90
C THR A 218 -1.36 8.24 -18.42
N GLY A 219 -1.67 9.42 -18.94
CA GLY A 219 -3.04 9.73 -19.42
C GLY A 219 -3.47 8.94 -20.66
N THR A 220 -2.53 8.70 -21.59
CA THR A 220 -2.78 7.91 -22.81
C THR A 220 -2.89 6.42 -22.47
N TYR A 221 -2.11 5.95 -21.49
CA TYR A 221 -2.14 4.58 -20.99
C TYR A 221 -3.46 4.24 -20.30
N ILE A 222 -3.97 5.12 -19.43
CA ILE A 222 -5.27 4.94 -18.78
C ILE A 222 -6.41 4.88 -19.81
N ARG A 223 -6.40 5.76 -20.82
CA ARG A 223 -7.38 5.72 -21.92
C ARG A 223 -7.28 4.45 -22.77
N MET A 224 -6.07 3.93 -23.00
CA MET A 224 -5.87 2.63 -23.68
C MET A 224 -6.33 1.44 -22.84
N ILE A 225 -6.12 1.47 -21.51
CA ILE A 225 -6.61 0.45 -20.56
C ILE A 225 -8.13 0.38 -20.61
N PHE A 226 -8.84 1.51 -20.54
CA PHE A 226 -10.30 1.54 -20.57
C PHE A 226 -10.88 0.95 -21.88
N LEU A 227 -10.24 1.22 -23.01
CA LEU A 227 -10.65 0.65 -24.31
C LEU A 227 -10.35 -0.85 -24.40
N SER A 228 -9.25 -1.32 -23.81
CA SER A 228 -8.87 -2.73 -23.79
C SER A 228 -9.75 -3.59 -22.87
N LEU A 229 -10.09 -3.11 -21.67
CA LEU A 229 -10.98 -3.78 -20.71
C LEU A 229 -12.43 -3.87 -21.20
N SER A 230 -12.88 -2.88 -21.98
CA SER A 230 -14.23 -2.89 -22.55
C SER A 230 -14.39 -3.98 -23.63
N PHE A 231 -13.33 -4.28 -24.38
CA PHE A 231 -13.35 -5.31 -25.42
C PHE A 231 -13.26 -6.73 -24.83
N SER A 232 -12.43 -6.93 -23.80
CA SER A 232 -12.24 -8.25 -23.18
C SER A 232 -13.49 -8.73 -22.43
N THR A 233 -14.19 -7.84 -21.73
CA THR A 233 -15.45 -8.15 -21.03
C THR A 233 -16.56 -8.58 -21.98
N PHE A 234 -16.62 -8.00 -23.18
CA PHE A 234 -17.59 -8.37 -24.21
C PHE A 234 -17.33 -9.78 -24.75
N VAL A 235 -16.07 -10.12 -25.02
CA VAL A 235 -15.67 -11.45 -25.50
C VAL A 235 -15.94 -12.53 -24.45
N ILE A 236 -15.61 -12.28 -23.18
CA ILE A 236 -15.90 -13.21 -22.09
C ILE A 236 -17.41 -13.42 -21.94
N SER A 237 -18.21 -12.35 -22.02
CA SER A 237 -19.67 -12.43 -21.94
C SER A 237 -20.26 -13.28 -23.07
N LEU A 238 -19.73 -13.17 -24.29
CA LEU A 238 -20.13 -14.00 -25.42
C LEU A 238 -19.76 -15.47 -25.21
N ILE A 239 -18.56 -15.76 -24.69
CA ILE A 239 -18.14 -17.13 -24.38
C ILE A 239 -19.04 -17.74 -23.30
N VAL A 240 -19.32 -17.01 -22.22
CA VAL A 240 -20.23 -17.47 -21.15
C VAL A 240 -21.64 -17.68 -21.69
N PHE A 241 -22.14 -16.79 -22.56
CA PHE A 241 -23.46 -16.93 -23.18
C PHE A 241 -23.56 -18.18 -24.08
N ILE A 242 -22.50 -18.47 -24.83
CA ILE A 242 -22.40 -19.70 -25.64
C ILE A 242 -22.36 -20.92 -24.72
N LEU A 243 -21.47 -20.95 -23.72
CA LEU A 243 -21.38 -22.05 -22.76
C LEU A 243 -22.72 -22.26 -22.02
N TYR A 244 -23.41 -21.19 -21.65
CA TYR A 244 -24.72 -21.22 -21.00
C TYR A 244 -25.81 -21.79 -21.92
N LYS A 245 -25.80 -21.43 -23.21
CA LYS A 245 -26.78 -21.91 -24.20
C LYS A 245 -26.59 -23.38 -24.57
N TYR A 246 -25.35 -23.90 -24.48
CA TYR A 246 -25.01 -25.25 -24.97
C TYR A 246 -24.65 -26.26 -23.87
N THR A 247 -24.68 -25.90 -22.58
CA THR A 247 -24.43 -26.84 -21.46
C THR A 247 -25.74 -27.22 -20.76
N PRO A 248 -26.30 -28.43 -21.00
CA PRO A 248 -27.55 -28.85 -20.39
C PRO A 248 -27.29 -29.42 -18.99
N SER A 249 -27.09 -28.58 -17.97
CA SER A 249 -27.03 -29.01 -16.56
C SER A 249 -27.29 -27.85 -15.58
N SER A 250 -28.50 -27.29 -15.59
CA SER A 250 -28.92 -26.18 -14.72
C SER A 250 -29.16 -26.55 -13.24
N SER A 251 -29.00 -27.82 -12.87
CA SER A 251 -29.26 -28.33 -11.51
C SER A 251 -28.05 -28.25 -10.56
N TYR A 252 -26.82 -28.24 -11.08
CA TYR A 252 -25.58 -28.31 -10.26
C TYR A 252 -25.08 -26.96 -9.73
N LEU A 253 -25.49 -25.85 -10.34
CA LEU A 253 -25.00 -24.51 -9.97
C LEU A 253 -25.71 -23.96 -8.72
N LYS A 254 -26.99 -24.29 -8.53
CA LYS A 254 -27.82 -23.76 -7.44
C LYS A 254 -27.29 -24.11 -6.03
N PRO A 255 -26.86 -25.36 -5.74
CA PRO A 255 -26.29 -25.71 -4.43
C PRO A 255 -24.93 -25.04 -4.17
N MET A 256 -24.13 -24.83 -5.23
CA MET A 256 -22.78 -24.24 -5.13
C MET A 256 -22.85 -22.75 -4.79
N ILE A 257 -23.79 -22.01 -5.41
CA ILE A 257 -24.06 -20.60 -5.10
C ILE A 257 -24.54 -20.43 -3.65
N MET A 258 -25.40 -21.34 -3.15
CA MET A 258 -25.87 -21.27 -1.76
C MET A 258 -24.77 -21.57 -0.73
N LYS A 259 -23.82 -22.46 -1.04
CA LYS A 259 -22.63 -22.71 -0.20
C LYS A 259 -21.68 -21.50 -0.20
N LEU A 260 -21.42 -20.91 -1.37
CA LEU A 260 -20.61 -19.71 -1.52
C LEU A 260 -21.20 -18.53 -0.73
N LYS A 261 -22.52 -18.31 -0.80
CA LYS A 261 -23.20 -17.25 -0.03
C LYS A 261 -23.09 -17.44 1.49
N ARG A 262 -23.12 -18.68 1.98
CA ARG A 262 -22.94 -18.98 3.42
C ARG A 262 -21.50 -18.76 3.90
N ILE A 263 -20.51 -19.04 3.05
CA ILE A 263 -19.09 -18.80 3.37
C ILE A 263 -18.78 -17.30 3.31
N PHE A 264 -19.31 -16.58 2.32
CA PHE A 264 -19.16 -15.14 2.16
C PHE A 264 -19.73 -14.36 3.35
N ASN A 265 -20.91 -14.76 3.84
CA ASN A 265 -21.50 -14.15 5.03
C ASN A 265 -20.72 -14.45 6.33
N LYS A 266 -19.98 -15.56 6.40
CA LYS A 266 -19.10 -15.89 7.54
C LYS A 266 -17.77 -15.13 7.48
N LYS A 267 -17.23 -14.86 6.28
CA LYS A 267 -15.96 -14.15 6.05
C LYS A 267 -16.07 -12.63 6.18
N ASN A 268 -17.27 -12.04 6.02
CA ASN A 268 -17.44 -10.59 6.19
C ASN A 268 -17.13 -10.14 7.63
N ASP A 269 -17.46 -10.95 8.64
CA ASP A 269 -17.10 -10.69 10.05
C ASP A 269 -15.57 -10.82 10.31
N GLU A 270 -14.90 -11.73 9.60
CA GLU A 270 -13.46 -12.04 9.77
C GLU A 270 -12.55 -11.07 8.98
N TYR A 271 -13.02 -10.55 7.85
CA TYR A 271 -12.34 -9.52 7.05
C TYR A 271 -12.37 -8.15 7.74
N LEU A 272 -13.49 -7.80 8.38
CA LEU A 272 -13.62 -6.58 9.19
C LEU A 272 -12.70 -6.58 10.41
N THR A 273 -12.24 -7.73 10.89
CA THR A 273 -11.33 -7.85 12.04
C THR A 273 -9.84 -7.81 11.69
N LEU A 274 -9.47 -7.85 10.39
CA LEU A 274 -8.09 -8.03 9.93
C LEU A 274 -7.50 -6.83 9.16
N LEU A 275 -8.35 -5.94 8.63
CA LEU A 275 -7.98 -4.56 8.28
C LEU A 275 -7.95 -3.67 9.53
N ASP A 276 -8.74 -4.02 10.53
CA ASP A 276 -8.83 -3.32 11.81
C ASP A 276 -7.47 -3.19 12.51
N PRO A 277 -6.49 -4.12 12.50
CA PRO A 277 -5.19 -3.88 13.13
C PRO A 277 -4.41 -2.73 12.49
N PHE A 278 -4.41 -2.60 11.15
CA PHE A 278 -3.77 -1.46 10.48
C PHE A 278 -4.56 -0.15 10.71
N GLU A 279 -5.88 -0.23 10.86
CA GLU A 279 -6.78 0.93 11.02
C GLU A 279 -6.97 1.36 12.51
N TYR A 280 -6.85 0.42 13.44
CA TYR A 280 -7.00 0.54 14.91
C TYR A 280 -5.67 0.93 15.57
N THR A 281 -4.55 0.32 15.17
CA THR A 281 -3.22 0.79 15.59
C THR A 281 -2.98 2.22 15.09
N TYR A 282 -3.52 2.57 13.92
CA TYR A 282 -3.56 3.94 13.39
C TYR A 282 -4.45 4.90 14.21
N LYS A 283 -5.64 4.49 14.67
CA LYS A 283 -6.48 5.32 15.56
C LYS A 283 -5.86 5.55 16.94
N ASN A 284 -5.16 4.57 17.48
CA ASN A 284 -4.55 4.67 18.82
C ASN A 284 -3.24 5.49 18.85
N SER A 285 -2.45 5.51 17.77
CA SER A 285 -1.24 6.35 17.71
C SER A 285 -1.60 7.84 17.68
N ILE A 286 -2.69 8.19 16.98
CA ILE A 286 -3.21 9.55 16.91
C ILE A 286 -3.78 10.02 18.27
N ASP A 287 -4.53 9.19 18.98
CA ASP A 287 -5.10 9.55 20.30
C ASP A 287 -4.03 9.75 21.39
N GLN A 288 -2.91 9.02 21.31
CA GLN A 288 -1.81 9.20 22.27
C GLN A 288 -1.03 10.50 22.05
N ASP A 289 -0.83 10.93 20.79
CA ASP A 289 -0.11 12.19 20.49
C ASP A 289 -0.91 13.42 20.96
N TYR A 290 -2.25 13.44 20.77
CA TYR A 290 -3.09 14.54 21.26
C TYR A 290 -3.23 14.58 22.79
N ARG A 291 -3.06 13.44 23.48
CA ARG A 291 -3.10 13.37 24.96
C ARG A 291 -1.85 13.93 25.62
N ILE A 292 -0.70 13.94 24.93
CA ILE A 292 0.57 14.44 25.49
C ILE A 292 0.61 15.98 25.46
N GLU A 293 -0.19 16.64 24.62
CA GLU A 293 -0.18 18.10 24.50
C GLU A 293 -1.08 18.83 25.53
N TYR A 294 -2.04 18.16 26.19
CA TYR A 294 -3.02 18.80 27.07
C TYR A 294 -2.78 18.67 28.58
N SER A 295 -1.66 18.10 29.03
CA SER A 295 -1.38 17.92 30.48
C SER A 295 -0.34 18.88 31.08
N SER A 296 0.11 19.90 30.34
CA SER A 296 1.07 20.90 30.85
C SER A 296 0.47 22.27 31.21
N VAL A 297 -0.84 22.44 31.15
CA VAL A 297 -1.53 23.65 31.62
C VAL A 297 -2.52 23.26 32.72
N TYR A 298 -2.03 23.09 33.94
CA TYR A 298 -2.68 23.38 35.23
C TYR A 298 -1.82 22.78 36.33
N ASN A 299 -0.82 23.54 36.78
CA ASN A 299 -0.29 23.47 38.13
C ASN A 299 0.37 24.83 38.43
N THR A 300 -0.48 25.78 38.81
CA THR A 300 -0.12 26.94 39.64
C THR A 300 -0.85 26.79 40.95
#